data_AF-A0A661PJ20-F1
#
_entry.id   AF-A0A661PJ20-F1
#
_cell.length_a   1.000
_cell.length_b   1.000
_cell.length_c   1.000
_cell.angle_alpha   90.00
_cell.angle_beta   90.00
_cell.angle_gamma   90.00
#
_symmetry.space_group_name_H-M   'P 1'
#
loop_
_entity.id
_entity.type
_entity.pdbx_description
1 polymer ?
#
loop_
_entity_poly.entity_id
_entity_poly.type
_entity_poly.pdbx_seq_one_letter_code
_entity_poly.pdbx_strand_id
1 'polypeptide(L)'
;MSSGPGEGGSAPGQPAPNSELGRRSARRRDLAAAALVVAAIVGFVVLRSLLRIVAPRPSEGQCAELLDRYLEHASRARDPRIDSDDIAQATLRSKGVPTRSADLRACLEKLSAAQVECGLSSPNVDEMERCLQ
;
A
#
# COMPACT_ATOMS: atom_id res chain seq x y z
N MET A 1 19.99 -85.95 -11.40
CA MET A 1 18.60 -85.49 -11.19
C MET A 1 18.62 -84.43 -10.11
N SER A 2 17.76 -83.42 -10.25
CA SER A 2 17.58 -82.20 -9.43
C SER A 2 18.38 -80.94 -9.82
N SER A 3 17.84 -80.27 -10.84
CA SER A 3 17.34 -78.87 -10.83
C SER A 3 17.09 -78.28 -9.43
N GLY A 4 17.23 -76.97 -9.16
CA GLY A 4 17.36 -75.80 -10.03
C GLY A 4 17.54 -74.49 -9.21
N PRO A 5 17.53 -73.33 -9.89
CA PRO A 5 17.95 -72.02 -9.37
C PRO A 5 16.76 -71.14 -8.93
N GLY A 6 17.05 -70.06 -8.18
CA GLY A 6 16.06 -69.05 -7.80
C GLY A 6 16.66 -67.66 -7.62
N GLU A 7 16.92 -66.98 -8.74
CA GLU A 7 17.11 -65.52 -8.80
C GLU A 7 15.76 -64.82 -8.56
N GLY A 8 15.69 -63.98 -7.52
CA GLY A 8 14.57 -63.09 -7.26
C GLY A 8 14.94 -61.64 -7.61
N GLY A 9 14.83 -61.29 -8.89
CA GLY A 9 14.94 -59.90 -9.35
C GLY A 9 13.67 -59.12 -9.03
N SER A 10 13.72 -58.22 -8.05
CA SER A 10 12.66 -57.23 -7.79
C SER A 10 12.82 -56.05 -8.74
N ALA A 11 11.91 -55.93 -9.70
CA ALA A 11 11.77 -54.76 -10.56
C ALA A 11 11.22 -53.54 -9.77
N PRO A 12 11.64 -52.31 -10.08
CA PRO A 12 11.04 -51.11 -9.51
C PRO A 12 9.62 -50.90 -10.06
N GLY A 13 8.64 -50.79 -9.15
CA GLY A 13 7.24 -50.54 -9.46
C GLY A 13 7.05 -49.24 -10.24
N GLN A 14 6.36 -49.34 -11.37
CA GLN A 14 5.85 -48.19 -12.11
C GLN A 14 4.83 -47.43 -11.24
N PRO A 15 4.92 -46.09 -11.14
CA PRO A 15 3.91 -45.31 -10.43
C PRO A 15 2.58 -45.34 -11.19
N ALA A 16 1.50 -45.59 -10.45
CA ALA A 16 0.14 -45.69 -10.98
C ALA A 16 -0.31 -44.43 -11.75
N PRO A 17 -1.00 -44.57 -12.89
CA PRO A 17 -1.41 -43.46 -13.77
C PRO A 17 -2.39 -42.48 -13.13
N ASN A 18 -3.05 -42.87 -12.03
CA ASN A 18 -4.06 -42.05 -11.34
C ASN A 18 -3.44 -40.87 -10.54
N SER A 19 -2.13 -40.94 -10.26
CA SER A 19 -1.39 -39.95 -9.47
C SER A 19 -1.15 -38.63 -10.23
N GLU A 20 -1.07 -38.69 -11.56
CA GLU A 20 -0.76 -37.54 -12.41
C GLU A 20 -1.95 -36.58 -12.59
N LEU A 21 -3.17 -37.13 -12.64
CA LEU A 21 -4.41 -36.35 -12.77
C LEU A 21 -4.69 -35.53 -11.49
N GLY A 22 -4.45 -36.12 -10.32
CA GLY A 22 -4.51 -35.42 -9.03
C GLY A 22 -3.47 -34.30 -8.93
N ARG A 23 -2.24 -34.56 -9.37
CA ARG A 23 -1.15 -33.57 -9.33
C ARG A 23 -1.36 -32.41 -10.32
N ARG A 24 -1.89 -32.68 -11.52
CA ARG A 24 -2.24 -31.62 -12.51
C ARG A 24 -3.43 -30.78 -12.06
N SER A 25 -4.45 -31.39 -11.45
CA SER A 25 -5.61 -30.64 -10.94
C SER A 25 -5.27 -29.78 -9.72
N ALA A 26 -4.45 -30.30 -8.79
CA ALA A 26 -3.90 -29.51 -7.68
C ALA A 26 -3.06 -28.33 -8.20
N ARG A 27 -2.13 -28.59 -9.13
CA ARG A 27 -1.28 -27.54 -9.73
C ARG A 27 -2.08 -26.49 -10.51
N ARG A 28 -3.16 -26.87 -11.17
CA ARG A 28 -4.09 -25.93 -11.85
C ARG A 28 -4.86 -25.07 -10.85
N ARG A 29 -5.28 -25.64 -9.71
CA ARG A 29 -5.94 -24.89 -8.63
C ARG A 29 -4.97 -23.90 -7.97
N ASP A 30 -3.74 -24.32 -7.71
CA ASP A 30 -2.71 -23.44 -7.15
C ASP A 30 -2.36 -22.28 -8.09
N LEU A 31 -2.23 -22.56 -9.39
CA LEU A 31 -2.02 -21.53 -10.41
C LEU A 31 -3.22 -20.58 -10.52
N ALA A 32 -4.45 -21.09 -10.43
CA ALA A 32 -5.66 -20.26 -10.46
C ALA A 32 -5.76 -19.37 -9.22
N ALA A 33 -5.43 -19.90 -8.03
CA ALA A 33 -5.41 -19.14 -6.79
C ALA A 33 -4.35 -18.03 -6.83
N ALA A 34 -3.13 -18.35 -7.28
CA ALA A 34 -2.07 -17.36 -7.45
C ALA A 34 -2.45 -16.28 -8.48
N ALA A 35 -3.04 -16.67 -9.62
CA ALA A 35 -3.53 -15.74 -10.63
C ALA A 35 -4.62 -14.81 -10.10
N LEU A 36 -5.53 -15.32 -9.25
CA LEU A 36 -6.54 -14.51 -8.59
C LEU A 36 -5.94 -13.46 -7.65
N VAL A 37 -4.96 -13.86 -6.83
CA VAL A 37 -4.25 -12.92 -5.93
C VAL A 37 -3.55 -11.84 -6.74
N VAL A 38 -2.82 -12.22 -7.79
CA VAL A 38 -2.13 -11.26 -8.67
C VAL A 38 -3.15 -10.35 -9.36
N ALA A 39 -4.24 -10.88 -9.90
CA ALA A 39 -5.29 -10.09 -10.53
C ALA A 39 -5.96 -9.12 -9.56
N ALA A 40 -6.17 -9.53 -8.30
CA ALA A 40 -6.71 -8.66 -7.25
C ALA A 40 -5.75 -7.51 -6.92
N ILE A 41 -4.45 -7.79 -6.77
CA ILE A 41 -3.43 -6.76 -6.51
C ILE A 41 -3.35 -5.79 -7.70
N VAL A 42 -3.24 -6.30 -8.92
CA VAL A 42 -3.17 -5.48 -10.14
C VAL A 42 -4.44 -4.65 -10.30
N GLY A 43 -5.61 -5.27 -10.12
CA GLY A 43 -6.91 -4.59 -10.17
C GLY A 43 -7.01 -3.46 -9.16
N PHE A 44 -6.56 -3.69 -7.92
CA PHE A 44 -6.54 -2.66 -6.86
C PHE A 44 -5.62 -1.50 -7.22
N VAL A 45 -4.42 -1.76 -7.73
CA VAL A 45 -3.46 -0.72 -8.16
C VAL A 45 -4.01 0.10 -9.33
N VAL A 46 -4.58 -0.56 -10.34
CA VAL A 46 -5.17 0.11 -11.51
C VAL A 46 -6.39 0.95 -11.11
N LEU A 47 -7.26 0.42 -10.26
CA LEU A 47 -8.43 1.13 -9.75
C LEU A 47 -8.00 2.37 -8.95
N ARG A 48 -7.01 2.25 -8.06
CA ARG A 48 -6.47 3.38 -7.30
C ARG A 48 -5.88 4.46 -8.21
N SER A 49 -5.16 4.09 -9.27
CA SER A 49 -4.61 5.04 -10.24
C SER A 49 -5.69 5.75 -11.06
N LEU A 50 -6.73 5.04 -11.49
CA LEU A 50 -7.87 5.64 -12.19
C LEU A 50 -8.64 6.60 -11.29
N LEU A 51 -8.85 6.22 -10.02
CA LEU A 51 -9.46 7.10 -9.04
C LEU A 51 -8.65 8.38 -8.83
N ARG A 52 -7.31 8.36 -8.89
CA ARG A 52 -6.50 9.59 -8.83
C ARG A 52 -6.76 10.55 -10.00
N ILE A 53 -7.06 10.04 -11.19
CA ILE A 53 -7.27 10.86 -12.40
C ILE A 53 -8.65 11.54 -12.38
N VAL A 54 -9.66 10.84 -11.86
CA VAL A 54 -11.05 11.33 -11.81
C VAL A 54 -11.36 12.02 -10.48
N ALA A 55 -10.49 11.89 -9.48
CA ALA A 55 -10.74 12.44 -8.17
C ALA A 55 -10.86 13.97 -8.21
N PRO A 56 -11.84 14.53 -7.49
CA PRO A 56 -11.96 15.97 -7.35
C PRO A 56 -10.66 16.55 -6.79
N ARG A 57 -10.28 17.73 -7.28
CA ARG A 57 -9.17 18.48 -6.71
C ARG A 57 -9.52 18.91 -5.28
N PRO A 58 -8.56 18.92 -4.36
CA PRO A 58 -8.78 19.44 -3.02
C PRO A 58 -9.08 20.94 -3.08
N SER A 59 -9.83 21.42 -2.10
CA SER A 59 -10.05 22.87 -1.93
C SER A 59 -8.83 23.53 -1.27
N GLU A 60 -8.71 24.85 -1.41
CA GLU A 60 -7.65 25.63 -0.76
C GLU A 60 -7.70 25.47 0.77
N GLY A 61 -8.90 25.44 1.35
CA GLY A 61 -9.09 25.20 2.78
C GLY A 61 -8.59 23.84 3.23
N GLN A 62 -8.85 22.78 2.46
CA GLN A 62 -8.37 21.43 2.78
C GLN A 62 -6.84 21.34 2.72
N CYS A 63 -6.21 21.95 1.71
CA CYS A 63 -4.76 22.01 1.62
C CYS A 63 -4.13 22.85 2.74
N ALA A 64 -4.75 23.96 3.12
CA ALA A 64 -4.28 24.79 4.23
C ALA A 64 -4.39 24.05 5.58
N GLU A 65 -5.48 23.32 5.80
CA GLU A 65 -5.67 22.48 6.99
C GLU A 65 -4.64 21.34 7.04
N LEU A 66 -4.39 20.67 5.91
CA LEU A 66 -3.40 19.61 5.81
C LEU A 66 -2.01 20.12 6.21
N LEU A 67 -1.64 21.31 5.74
CA LEU A 67 -0.36 21.92 6.06
C LEU A 67 -0.26 22.32 7.55
N ASP A 68 -1.35 22.83 8.13
CA ASP A 68 -1.42 23.14 9.56
C ASP A 68 -1.25 21.87 10.41
N ARG A 69 -1.94 20.78 10.04
CA ARG A 69 -1.83 19.49 10.74
C ARG A 69 -0.46 18.84 10.56
N TYR A 70 0.18 19.00 9.39
CA TYR A 70 1.56 18.55 9.18
C TYR A 70 2.53 19.28 10.11
N LEU A 71 2.43 20.61 10.22
CA LEU A 71 3.27 21.40 11.13
C LEU A 71 3.06 21.00 12.59
N GLU A 72 1.82 20.74 13.00
CA GLU A 72 1.50 20.25 14.33
C GLU A 72 2.15 18.89 14.61
N HIS A 73 1.98 17.91 13.73
CA HIS A 73 2.59 16.60 13.94
C HIS A 73 4.13 16.65 13.87
N ALA A 74 4.70 17.45 12.96
CA ALA A 74 6.15 17.61 12.83
C ALA A 74 6.78 18.31 14.05
N SER A 75 6.10 19.32 14.60
CA SER A 75 6.57 20.00 15.82
C SER A 75 6.52 19.07 17.03
N ARG A 76 5.42 18.32 17.23
CA ARG A 76 5.31 17.32 18.31
C ARG A 76 6.30 16.16 18.15
N ALA A 77 6.61 15.76 16.92
CA ALA A 77 7.60 14.72 16.66
C ALA A 77 9.03 15.19 17.03
N ARG A 78 9.32 16.48 16.84
CA ARG A 78 10.60 17.08 17.20
C ARG A 78 10.73 17.36 18.70
N ASP A 79 9.67 17.87 19.32
CA ASP A 79 9.60 18.11 20.76
C ASP A 79 8.24 17.63 21.31
N PRO A 80 8.20 16.46 21.96
CA PRO A 80 6.96 15.91 22.53
C PRO A 80 6.35 16.76 23.66
N ARG A 81 7.10 17.71 24.21
CA ARG A 81 6.66 18.58 25.32
C ARG A 81 6.25 19.98 24.85
N ILE A 82 6.29 20.25 23.55
CA ILE A 82 5.89 21.55 23.02
C ILE A 82 4.43 21.85 23.40
N ASP A 83 4.19 23.10 23.80
CA ASP A 83 2.85 23.54 24.14
C ASP A 83 2.00 23.76 22.87
N SER A 84 0.69 23.51 22.97
CA SER A 84 -0.23 23.73 21.86
C SER A 84 -0.30 25.20 21.42
N ASP A 85 -0.13 26.15 22.33
CA ASP A 85 -0.13 27.57 22.03
C ASP A 85 1.10 27.97 21.21
N ASP A 86 2.25 27.36 21.50
CA ASP A 86 3.48 27.59 20.72
C ASP A 86 3.34 27.05 19.29
N ILE A 87 2.72 25.87 19.13
CA ILE A 87 2.38 25.33 17.80
C ILE A 87 1.43 26.28 17.08
N ALA A 88 0.35 26.73 17.73
CA ALA A 88 -0.63 27.64 17.14
C ALA A 88 0.02 28.96 16.68
N GLN A 89 0.93 29.51 17.49
CA GLN A 89 1.68 30.72 17.14
C GLN A 89 2.66 30.48 15.98
N ALA A 90 3.35 29.35 15.94
CA ALA A 90 4.23 28.99 14.83
C ALA A 90 3.43 28.84 13.53
N THR A 91 2.27 28.19 13.62
CA THR A 91 1.32 28.05 12.52
C THR A 91 0.84 29.41 12.01
N LEU A 92 0.41 30.31 12.89
CA LEU A 92 0.02 31.67 12.51
C LEU A 92 1.16 32.44 11.86
N ARG A 93 2.38 32.35 12.41
CA ARG A 93 3.57 33.01 11.84
C ARG A 93 3.92 32.49 10.45
N SER A 94 3.65 31.21 10.17
CA SER A 94 3.87 30.64 8.84
C SER A 94 2.84 31.11 7.80
N LYS A 95 1.65 31.56 8.22
CA LYS A 95 0.59 32.09 7.33
C LYS A 95 1.05 33.43 6.74
N GLY A 96 1.54 33.38 5.49
CA GLY A 96 2.07 34.53 4.77
C GLY A 96 3.54 34.38 4.33
N VAL A 97 4.23 33.31 4.74
CA VAL A 97 5.59 33.02 4.27
C VAL A 97 5.53 32.49 2.82
N PRO A 98 6.41 32.94 1.91
CA PRO A 98 6.41 32.50 0.51
C PRO A 98 6.54 30.98 0.30
N THR A 99 7.22 30.28 1.21
CA THR A 99 7.32 28.82 1.17
C THR A 99 5.97 28.18 1.37
N ARG A 100 5.19 28.65 2.35
CA ARG A 100 3.85 28.14 2.65
C ARG A 100 2.89 28.31 1.47
N SER A 101 2.97 29.41 0.73
CA SER A 101 2.14 29.60 -0.46
C SER A 101 2.57 28.71 -1.63
N ALA A 102 3.86 28.40 -1.75
CA ALA A 102 4.35 27.40 -2.70
C ALA A 102 3.87 25.98 -2.34
N ASP A 103 3.90 25.61 -1.07
CA ASP A 103 3.42 24.31 -0.58
C ASP A 103 1.91 24.15 -0.77
N LEU A 104 1.13 25.21 -0.51
CA LEU A 104 -0.31 25.24 -0.77
C LEU A 104 -0.61 25.01 -2.26
N ARG A 105 0.13 25.68 -3.15
CA ARG A 105 -0.01 25.49 -4.59
C ARG A 105 0.37 24.07 -5.02
N ALA A 106 1.47 23.53 -4.46
CA ALA A 106 1.88 22.16 -4.72
C ALA A 106 0.81 21.15 -4.28
N CYS A 107 0.14 21.38 -3.15
CA CYS A 107 -0.99 20.56 -2.72
C CYS A 107 -2.14 20.59 -3.73
N LEU A 108 -2.56 21.77 -4.17
CA LEU A 108 -3.67 21.94 -5.13
C LEU A 108 -3.39 21.32 -6.51
N GLU A 109 -2.12 21.33 -6.93
CA GLU A 109 -1.71 20.83 -8.25
C GLU A 109 -1.39 19.33 -8.26
N LYS A 110 -0.83 18.80 -7.17
CA LYS A 110 -0.25 17.45 -7.14
C LYS A 110 -1.07 16.44 -6.36
N LEU A 111 -1.95 16.90 -5.48
CA LEU A 111 -2.74 16.01 -4.63
C LEU A 111 -4.20 15.95 -5.07
N SER A 112 -4.79 14.78 -4.87
CA SER A 112 -6.24 14.56 -4.98
C SER A 112 -6.94 14.81 -3.65
N ALA A 113 -8.24 15.12 -3.68
CA ALA A 113 -9.02 15.30 -2.44
C ALA A 113 -8.94 14.07 -1.52
N ALA A 114 -8.91 12.85 -2.07
CA ALA A 114 -8.79 11.62 -1.29
C ALA A 114 -7.43 11.48 -0.58
N GLN A 115 -6.33 11.95 -1.19
CA GLN A 115 -5.01 11.96 -0.53
C GLN A 115 -4.98 12.97 0.60
N VAL A 116 -5.57 14.15 0.39
CA VAL A 116 -5.70 15.17 1.43
C VAL A 116 -6.56 14.67 2.58
N GLU A 117 -7.68 14.01 2.32
CA GLU A 117 -8.56 13.43 3.33
C GLU A 117 -7.87 12.30 4.13
N CYS A 118 -7.11 11.44 3.45
CA CYS A 118 -6.28 10.41 4.09
C CYS A 118 -5.23 11.05 5.01
N GLY A 119 -4.51 12.06 4.50
CA GLY A 119 -3.51 12.80 5.27
C GLY A 119 -4.12 13.49 6.49
N LEU A 120 -5.28 14.14 6.32
CA LEU A 120 -6.02 14.75 7.42
C LEU A 120 -6.44 13.70 8.47
N SER A 121 -6.84 12.50 8.07
CA SER A 121 -7.23 11.45 9.01
C SER A 121 -6.05 10.73 9.68
N SER A 122 -4.80 11.09 9.32
CA SER A 122 -3.61 10.41 9.80
C SER A 122 -3.24 10.80 11.24
N PRO A 123 -2.81 9.85 12.09
CA PRO A 123 -2.49 10.12 13.49
C PRO A 123 -1.09 10.75 13.72
N ASN A 124 -0.20 10.70 12.72
CA ASN A 124 1.17 11.19 12.80
C ASN A 124 1.72 11.56 11.41
N VAL A 125 2.91 12.19 11.38
CA VAL A 125 3.58 12.60 10.13
C VAL A 125 3.85 11.41 9.21
N ASP A 126 4.32 10.28 9.74
CA ASP A 126 4.74 9.14 8.92
C ASP A 126 3.56 8.48 8.17
N GLU A 127 2.38 8.39 8.81
CA GLU A 127 1.15 7.94 8.15
C GLU A 127 0.64 9.00 7.16
N MET A 128 0.76 10.28 7.50
CA MET A 128 0.38 11.37 6.60
C MET A 128 1.23 11.33 5.32
N GLU A 129 2.55 11.17 5.42
CA GLU A 129 3.43 11.07 4.25
C GLU A 129 3.10 9.84 3.39
N ARG A 130 2.70 8.73 4.00
CA ARG A 130 2.20 7.54 3.26
C ARG A 130 0.91 7.80 2.49
N CYS A 131 0.03 8.67 2.99
CA CYS A 131 -1.18 9.09 2.27
C CYS A 131 -0.88 9.98 1.05
N LEU A 132 0.19 10.79 1.11
CA LEU A 132 0.51 11.82 0.12
C LEU A 132 1.38 11.31 -1.05
N GLN A 133 1.93 10.09 -0.94
CA GLN A 133 2.61 9.35 -2.01
C GLN A 133 1.60 8.65 -2.95
#